data_AF-N1NG06-F1
#
_entry.id   AF-N1NG06-F1
#
_cell.length_a   1.000
_cell.length_b   1.000
_cell.length_c   1.000
_cell.angle_alpha   90.00
_cell.angle_beta   90.00
_cell.angle_gamma   90.00
#
_symmetry.space_group_name_H-M   'P 1'
#
loop_
_entity.id
_entity.type
_entity.pdbx_description
1 polymer ?
#
loop_
_entity_poly.entity_id
_entity_poly.type
_entity_poly.pdbx_seq_one_letter_code
_entity_poly.pdbx_strand_id
1 'polypeptide(L)'
;MYKTVLYGDALEEIKKLTENVTENETSSIYRGNNPSMMLTNCLFRMGGSAALLSSHPSDRCRSKYQLIHTLRTHVGADDNSYKCVFQEEDEAHKIGVSLSKELMNVARDALKIHITSLGPVVLPISEKVKFVVNFVKRKFLKIMIEAYVPNFTLAFDHFCIHTGGRAVLDRMQKSLELDDWHMEPSRMTLYRFGNTSSSSVWYELAYCEAKGRVKKGDRVWQMAFGSGFKRCVAMDSILGLLKLRIKKGINLAVRDTSSSDPYVVVNIGEQKLKTKVIKDNCNPEWNEELILSIKDFNTPINLLKLFALKSVIKNKTIYDKDTLSSDDKMGEAIIELRPYLQCLVMGLERLPDGCVVKRIQPNRVNCLAEESSCIWQDGTIIQEMILRLKNVECGELVCEMEWVDVPGCKGLSELRP
;
A
#
# COMPACT_ATOMS: atom_id res chain seq x y z
N MET A 1 29.20 9.19 -7.78
CA MET A 1 27.88 8.56 -7.81
C MET A 1 27.09 9.26 -6.71
N TYR A 2 25.99 9.91 -7.06
CA TYR A 2 25.09 10.46 -6.06
C TYR A 2 24.20 9.32 -5.56
N LYS A 3 23.88 9.32 -4.28
CA LYS A 3 23.13 8.23 -3.64
C LYS A 3 21.76 8.79 -3.28
N THR A 4 20.69 8.27 -3.87
CA THR A 4 19.33 8.72 -3.58
C THR A 4 18.55 7.56 -2.97
N VAL A 5 17.76 7.85 -1.95
CA VAL A 5 16.71 6.98 -1.43
C VAL A 5 15.41 7.54 -2.01
N LEU A 6 14.98 6.96 -3.13
CA LEU A 6 13.69 7.22 -3.77
C LEU A 6 12.62 6.35 -3.07
N TYR A 7 11.42 6.88 -2.99
CA TYR A 7 10.25 6.17 -2.50
C TYR A 7 9.36 5.80 -3.69
N GLY A 8 9.50 4.57 -4.18
CA GLY A 8 8.67 3.97 -5.23
C GLY A 8 9.00 2.49 -5.36
N ASP A 9 7.98 1.62 -5.27
CA ASP A 9 8.15 0.16 -5.37
C ASP A 9 8.40 -0.24 -6.83
N ALA A 10 9.64 -0.17 -7.30
CA ALA A 10 10.09 -0.89 -8.48
C ALA A 10 11.61 -0.96 -8.44
N LEU A 11 12.20 -2.10 -8.07
CA LEU A 11 13.58 -2.44 -8.46
C LEU A 11 13.92 -3.89 -8.06
N GLU A 12 13.27 -4.85 -8.72
CA GLU A 12 13.92 -6.12 -9.04
C GLU A 12 13.72 -6.37 -10.55
N GLU A 13 14.85 -6.39 -11.26
CA GLU A 13 15.05 -6.71 -12.69
C GLU A 13 14.23 -5.97 -13.77
N ILE A 14 14.57 -4.72 -14.11
CA ILE A 14 14.15 -4.09 -15.38
C ILE A 14 15.27 -3.29 -16.03
N LYS A 15 15.58 -3.59 -17.30
CA LYS A 15 16.75 -3.08 -18.05
C LYS A 15 16.73 -1.57 -18.39
N LYS A 16 15.58 -0.91 -18.41
CA LYS A 16 15.40 0.57 -18.44
C LYS A 16 13.92 0.89 -18.21
N LEU A 17 13.61 1.82 -17.31
CA LEU A 17 12.25 2.23 -16.97
C LEU A 17 12.14 3.75 -17.10
N THR A 18 11.09 4.25 -17.77
CA THR A 18 10.77 5.68 -17.76
C THR A 18 9.63 5.90 -16.78
N GLU A 19 9.93 6.42 -15.59
CA GLU A 19 8.91 6.81 -14.64
C GLU A 19 8.32 8.14 -15.07
N ASN A 20 7.07 8.14 -15.53
CA ASN A 20 6.31 9.35 -15.85
C ASN A 20 5.24 9.57 -14.79
N VAL A 21 5.31 10.71 -14.11
CA VAL A 21 4.25 11.19 -13.21
C VAL A 21 3.55 12.34 -13.92
N THR A 22 2.24 12.23 -14.12
CA THR A 22 1.41 13.30 -14.67
C THR A 22 0.16 13.42 -13.81
N GLU A 23 -0.05 14.62 -13.27
CA GLU A 23 -1.16 14.92 -12.37
C GLU A 23 -2.13 15.85 -13.11
N ASN A 24 -3.34 15.37 -13.38
CA ASN A 24 -4.37 16.13 -14.06
C ASN A 24 -5.58 16.33 -13.14
N GLU A 25 -5.83 17.59 -12.76
CA GLU A 25 -6.89 17.97 -11.82
C GLU A 25 -8.24 18.24 -12.50
N THR A 26 -8.31 18.25 -13.84
CA THR A 26 -9.54 18.69 -14.55
C THR A 26 -10.78 17.84 -14.27
N SER A 27 -10.64 16.56 -13.92
CA SER A 27 -11.76 15.69 -13.52
C SER A 27 -12.12 15.75 -12.03
N SER A 28 -11.27 16.35 -11.20
CA SER A 28 -11.33 16.27 -9.73
C SER A 28 -11.79 17.57 -9.07
N ILE A 29 -12.09 18.62 -9.86
CA ILE A 29 -12.55 19.90 -9.33
C ILE A 29 -13.91 19.73 -8.67
N TYR A 30 -13.95 19.91 -7.35
CA TYR A 30 -15.18 19.88 -6.60
C TYR A 30 -16.00 21.17 -6.84
N ARG A 31 -17.25 21.02 -7.28
CA ARG A 31 -18.16 22.15 -7.62
C ARG A 31 -19.28 22.36 -6.58
N GLY A 32 -19.17 21.72 -5.42
CA GLY A 32 -20.10 21.92 -4.32
C GLY A 32 -19.63 22.97 -3.33
N ASN A 33 -20.32 23.04 -2.19
CA ASN A 33 -20.09 24.05 -1.15
C ASN A 33 -19.54 23.45 0.15
N ASN A 34 -19.19 22.16 0.19
CA ASN A 34 -18.61 21.53 1.37
C ASN A 34 -17.16 22.02 1.58
N PRO A 35 -16.85 22.68 2.70
CA PRO A 35 -15.52 23.21 2.96
C PRO A 35 -14.41 22.15 2.96
N SER A 36 -14.66 20.93 3.47
CA SER A 36 -13.62 19.88 3.53
C SER A 36 -13.20 19.41 2.14
N MET A 37 -14.11 19.45 1.19
CA MET A 37 -13.87 19.10 -0.21
C MET A 37 -13.29 20.26 -1.02
N MET A 38 -13.71 21.50 -0.73
CA MET A 38 -13.18 22.69 -1.39
C MET A 38 -11.68 22.90 -1.16
N LEU A 39 -11.12 22.40 -0.04
CA LEU A 39 -9.68 22.48 0.23
C LEU A 39 -8.85 21.86 -0.90
N THR A 40 -9.33 20.79 -1.54
CA THR A 40 -8.61 20.12 -2.62
C THR A 40 -8.39 21.04 -3.82
N ASN A 41 -9.40 21.82 -4.20
CA ASN A 41 -9.31 22.82 -5.26
C ASN A 41 -8.25 23.91 -4.97
N CYS A 42 -7.99 24.20 -3.70
CA CYS A 42 -7.02 25.23 -3.29
C CYS A 42 -5.60 24.67 -3.19
N LEU A 43 -5.46 23.41 -2.78
CA LEU A 43 -4.17 22.78 -2.51
C LEU A 43 -3.53 22.25 -3.80
N PHE A 44 -4.28 21.46 -4.57
CA PHE A 44 -3.72 20.69 -5.67
C PHE A 44 -3.54 21.50 -6.95
N ARG A 45 -2.46 21.19 -7.68
CA ARG A 45 -2.08 21.80 -8.94
C ARG A 45 -1.63 20.72 -9.90
N MET A 46 -1.75 21.00 -11.19
CA MET A 46 -1.25 20.10 -12.22
C MET A 46 0.27 20.18 -12.29
N GLY A 47 0.90 19.03 -12.43
CA GLY A 47 2.35 18.92 -12.55
C GLY A 47 2.75 17.56 -13.09
N GLY A 48 3.99 17.47 -13.52
CA GLY A 48 4.54 16.20 -13.97
C GLY A 48 6.05 16.18 -13.92
N SER A 49 6.60 14.98 -13.81
CA SER A 49 8.03 14.71 -13.77
C SER A 49 8.32 13.40 -14.46
N ALA A 50 9.45 13.33 -15.15
CA ALA A 50 9.92 12.11 -15.81
C ALA A 50 11.32 11.75 -15.32
N ALA A 51 11.54 10.49 -14.97
CA ALA A 51 12.85 9.97 -14.59
C ALA A 51 13.17 8.70 -15.38
N LEU A 52 14.43 8.55 -15.79
CA LEU A 52 14.92 7.33 -16.44
C LEU A 52 15.74 6.52 -15.46
N LEU A 53 15.27 5.32 -15.15
CA LEU A 53 15.94 4.36 -14.27
C LEU A 53 16.59 3.26 -15.11
N SER A 54 17.78 2.80 -14.72
CA SER A 54 18.45 1.68 -15.36
C SER A 54 19.06 0.76 -14.30
N SER A 55 18.85 -0.54 -14.47
CA SER A 55 19.53 -1.58 -13.68
C SER A 55 20.83 -2.07 -14.34
N HIS A 56 21.15 -1.61 -15.56
CA HIS A 56 22.31 -2.09 -16.29
C HIS A 56 23.62 -1.58 -15.66
N PRO A 57 24.58 -2.48 -15.33
CA PRO A 57 25.85 -2.07 -14.73
C PRO A 57 26.66 -1.08 -15.59
N SER A 58 26.53 -1.15 -16.92
CA SER A 58 27.19 -0.24 -17.86
C SER A 58 26.68 1.21 -17.75
N ASP A 59 25.41 1.41 -17.37
CA ASP A 59 24.83 2.74 -17.19
C ASP A 59 25.26 3.38 -15.84
N ARG A 60 25.91 2.62 -14.95
CA ARG A 60 26.33 3.09 -13.63
C ARG A 60 27.33 4.26 -13.70
N CYS A 61 28.17 4.32 -14.73
CA CYS A 61 29.13 5.42 -14.91
C CYS A 61 28.47 6.74 -15.33
N ARG A 62 27.27 6.68 -15.95
CA ARG A 62 26.51 7.85 -16.43
C ARG A 62 25.33 8.20 -15.53
N SER A 63 24.99 7.37 -14.56
CA SER A 63 23.86 7.62 -13.68
C SER A 63 24.12 8.84 -12.81
N LYS A 64 23.14 9.77 -12.78
CA LYS A 64 23.17 10.88 -11.82
C LYS A 64 23.01 10.31 -10.42
N TYR A 65 21.93 9.58 -10.18
CA TYR A 65 21.60 9.02 -8.88
C TYR A 65 21.65 7.49 -8.89
N GLN A 66 21.87 6.90 -7.72
CA GLN A 66 21.74 5.47 -7.46
C GLN A 66 20.66 5.27 -6.39
N LEU A 67 19.61 4.51 -6.69
CA LEU A 67 18.65 4.09 -5.69
C LEU A 67 19.28 3.09 -4.72
N ILE A 68 19.26 3.37 -3.43
CA ILE A 68 19.81 2.46 -2.40
C ILE A 68 18.70 1.66 -1.71
N HIS A 69 17.66 2.36 -1.25
CA HIS A 69 16.59 1.77 -0.46
C HIS A 69 15.26 2.36 -0.88
N THR A 70 14.23 1.51 -0.87
CA THR A 70 12.83 1.89 -0.90
C THR A 70 12.21 1.29 0.36
N LEU A 71 11.48 2.09 1.13
CA LEU A 71 10.78 1.60 2.32
C LEU A 71 9.38 2.15 2.29
N ARG A 72 8.36 1.29 2.41
CA ARG A 72 6.98 1.72 2.42
C ARG A 72 6.27 1.43 3.73
N THR A 73 5.56 2.42 4.26
CA THR A 73 4.70 2.27 5.45
C THR A 73 3.25 2.56 5.13
N HIS A 74 2.36 1.64 5.53
CA HIS A 74 0.92 1.73 5.28
C HIS A 74 0.14 1.64 6.59
N VAL A 75 -0.70 2.65 6.86
CA VAL A 75 -1.56 2.70 8.05
C VAL A 75 -3.06 2.69 7.72
N GLY A 76 -3.44 2.43 6.46
CA GLY A 76 -4.85 2.38 6.03
C GLY A 76 -5.69 1.25 6.67
N ALA A 77 -5.10 0.43 7.53
CA ALA A 77 -5.84 -0.53 8.37
C ALA A 77 -6.56 0.15 9.55
N ASP A 78 -6.13 1.36 9.93
CA ASP A 78 -6.76 2.23 10.91
C ASP A 78 -7.85 3.08 10.24
N ASP A 79 -9.05 3.11 10.82
CA ASP A 79 -10.21 3.75 10.21
C ASP A 79 -10.04 5.27 10.05
N ASN A 80 -9.37 5.91 11.01
CA ASN A 80 -9.08 7.34 10.93
C ASN A 80 -8.13 7.64 9.77
N SER A 81 -7.12 6.78 9.61
CA SER A 81 -6.17 6.85 8.49
C SER A 81 -6.83 6.56 7.14
N TYR A 82 -7.74 5.59 7.10
CA TYR A 82 -8.48 5.21 5.89
C TYR A 82 -9.44 6.32 5.42
N LYS A 83 -10.23 6.87 6.35
CA LYS A 83 -11.19 7.96 6.06
C LYS A 83 -10.54 9.34 5.98
N CYS A 84 -9.22 9.41 6.16
CA CYS A 84 -8.50 10.66 6.27
C CYS A 84 -8.57 11.50 4.99
N VAL A 85 -8.50 10.84 3.85
CA VAL A 85 -8.68 11.43 2.53
C VAL A 85 -9.54 10.46 1.75
N PHE A 86 -10.80 10.81 1.54
CA PHE A 86 -11.78 9.91 0.98
C PHE A 86 -12.59 10.61 -0.11
N GLN A 87 -12.86 9.91 -1.21
CA GLN A 87 -13.74 10.42 -2.24
C GLN A 87 -15.17 10.04 -1.87
N GLU A 88 -16.02 11.04 -1.69
CA GLU A 88 -17.41 10.86 -1.27
C GLU A 88 -18.32 11.88 -1.98
N GLU A 89 -19.61 11.60 -1.96
CA GLU A 89 -20.63 12.53 -2.45
C GLU A 89 -21.04 13.50 -1.33
N ASP A 90 -21.21 14.77 -1.67
CA ASP A 90 -21.86 15.72 -0.78
C ASP A 90 -23.40 15.55 -0.75
N GLU A 91 -24.07 16.33 0.10
CA GLU A 91 -25.54 16.32 0.21
C GLU A 91 -26.27 16.68 -1.09
N ALA A 92 -25.57 17.29 -2.05
CA ALA A 92 -26.10 17.65 -3.37
C ALA A 92 -25.66 16.66 -4.47
N HIS A 93 -25.21 15.45 -4.10
CA HIS A 93 -24.71 14.40 -4.99
C HIS A 93 -23.53 14.81 -5.88
N LYS A 94 -22.74 15.78 -5.43
CA LYS A 94 -21.50 16.17 -6.09
C LYS A 94 -20.35 15.40 -5.48
N ILE A 95 -19.66 14.66 -6.34
CA ILE A 95 -18.47 13.91 -5.97
C ILE A 95 -17.33 14.89 -5.66
N GLY A 96 -16.68 14.71 -4.53
CA GLY A 96 -15.51 15.46 -4.11
C GLY A 96 -14.55 14.61 -3.28
N VAL A 97 -13.32 15.09 -3.12
CA VAL A 97 -12.34 14.46 -2.22
C VAL A 97 -12.35 15.23 -0.90
N SER A 98 -12.80 14.56 0.16
CA SER A 98 -12.91 15.11 1.50
C SER A 98 -11.59 14.94 2.25
N LEU A 99 -11.06 16.04 2.78
CA LEU A 99 -9.87 16.04 3.65
C LEU A 99 -10.30 16.13 5.11
N SER A 100 -10.02 15.07 5.88
CA SER A 100 -10.30 15.03 7.31
C SER A 100 -9.38 15.97 8.10
N LYS A 101 -9.91 16.55 9.18
CA LYS A 101 -9.13 17.34 10.15
C LYS A 101 -8.07 16.49 10.86
N GLU A 102 -8.25 15.17 10.92
CA GLU A 102 -7.31 14.23 11.54
C GLU A 102 -6.05 13.98 10.70
N LEU A 103 -5.99 14.50 9.47
CA LEU A 103 -4.84 14.32 8.56
C LEU A 103 -3.50 14.61 9.20
N MET A 104 -3.44 15.64 10.04
CA MET A 104 -2.21 16.03 10.72
C MET A 104 -1.77 15.00 11.77
N ASN A 105 -2.72 14.39 12.48
CA ASN A 105 -2.45 13.39 13.51
C ASN A 105 -2.07 12.04 12.87
N VAL A 106 -2.85 11.64 11.87
CA VAL A 106 -2.60 10.46 11.05
C VAL A 106 -1.21 10.53 10.38
N ALA A 107 -0.83 11.68 9.81
CA ALA A 107 0.50 11.88 9.22
C ALA A 107 1.64 11.77 10.26
N ARG A 108 1.45 12.30 11.47
CA ARG A 108 2.44 12.16 12.56
C ARG A 108 2.63 10.69 12.94
N ASP A 109 1.53 9.97 13.11
CA ASP A 109 1.60 8.59 13.60
C ASP A 109 2.20 7.67 12.52
N ALA A 110 1.86 7.92 11.24
CA ALA A 110 2.52 7.29 10.09
C ALA A 110 4.02 7.60 10.02
N LEU A 111 4.42 8.87 10.20
CA LEU A 111 5.83 9.28 10.21
C LEU A 111 6.61 8.60 11.33
N LYS A 112 6.01 8.46 12.53
CA LYS A 112 6.64 7.80 13.67
C LYS A 112 6.92 6.31 13.38
N ILE A 113 5.96 5.62 12.77
CA ILE A 113 6.14 4.23 12.32
C ILE A 113 7.25 4.18 11.27
N HIS A 114 7.22 5.08 10.29
CA HIS A 114 8.21 5.17 9.22
C HIS A 114 9.65 5.37 9.74
N ILE A 115 9.86 6.35 10.61
CA ILE A 115 11.16 6.61 11.26
C ILE A 115 11.66 5.38 12.01
N THR A 116 10.76 4.67 12.70
CA THR A 116 11.11 3.46 13.48
C THR A 116 11.55 2.31 12.56
N SER A 117 10.92 2.18 11.38
CA SER A 117 11.29 1.18 10.37
C SER A 117 12.56 1.56 9.59
N LEU A 118 12.76 2.85 9.29
CA LEU A 118 13.88 3.35 8.50
C LEU A 118 15.18 3.41 9.28
N GLY A 119 15.10 3.84 10.55
CA GLY A 119 16.28 4.09 11.40
C GLY A 119 17.29 2.94 11.42
N PRO A 120 16.87 1.68 11.64
CA PRO A 120 17.77 0.53 11.64
C PRO A 120 18.51 0.29 10.31
N VAL A 121 17.98 0.76 9.18
CA VAL A 121 18.56 0.54 7.85
C VAL A 121 19.60 1.61 7.54
N VAL A 122 19.32 2.89 7.84
CA VAL A 122 20.09 4.01 7.30
C VAL A 122 21.00 4.71 8.31
N LEU A 123 20.71 4.60 9.61
CA LEU A 123 21.46 5.32 10.64
C LEU A 123 22.80 4.65 10.96
N PRO A 124 23.78 5.41 11.49
CA PRO A 124 25.00 4.85 12.08
C PRO A 124 24.71 3.98 13.31
N ILE A 125 25.62 3.06 13.65
CA ILE A 125 25.49 2.19 14.83
C ILE A 125 25.36 3.00 16.13
N SER A 126 26.07 4.12 16.26
CA SER A 126 25.99 5.01 17.43
C SER A 126 24.57 5.51 17.69
N GLU A 127 23.86 5.93 16.64
CA GLU A 127 22.47 6.39 16.73
C GLU A 127 21.49 5.25 17.02
N LYS A 128 21.71 4.08 16.42
CA LYS A 128 20.92 2.88 16.73
C LYS A 128 21.02 2.51 18.20
N VAL A 129 22.23 2.54 18.77
CA VAL A 129 22.45 2.24 20.20
C VAL A 129 21.74 3.27 21.08
N LYS A 130 21.84 4.58 20.79
CA LYS A 130 21.12 5.62 21.55
C LYS A 130 19.61 5.40 21.54
N PHE A 131 19.04 5.09 20.37
CA PHE A 131 17.62 4.81 20.23
C PHE A 131 17.19 3.57 21.02
N VAL A 132 17.93 2.47 20.92
CA VAL A 132 17.66 1.23 21.68
C VAL A 132 17.77 1.47 23.19
N VAL A 133 18.80 2.19 23.65
CA VAL A 133 18.95 2.51 25.08
C VAL A 133 17.80 3.38 25.58
N ASN A 134 17.38 4.41 24.83
CA ASN A 134 16.21 5.22 25.18
C ASN A 134 14.94 4.35 25.23
N PHE A 135 14.74 3.48 24.24
CA PHE A 135 13.60 2.57 24.19
C PHE A 135 13.56 1.61 25.39
N VAL A 136 14.70 1.00 25.75
CA VAL A 136 14.81 0.10 26.92
C VAL A 136 14.57 0.86 28.22
N LYS A 137 15.15 2.05 28.39
CA LYS A 137 14.93 2.90 29.56
C LYS A 137 13.45 3.27 29.75
N ARG A 138 12.74 3.53 28.66
CA ARG A 138 11.32 3.89 28.71
C ARG A 138 10.42 2.67 28.93
N LYS A 139 10.67 1.57 28.22
CA LYS A 139 9.79 0.40 28.24
C LYS A 139 10.02 -0.53 29.43
N PHE A 140 11.28 -0.78 29.79
CA PHE A 140 11.65 -1.75 30.84
C PHE A 140 12.01 -1.08 32.18
N LEU A 141 12.61 0.12 32.14
CA LEU A 141 12.98 0.84 33.38
C LEU A 141 11.93 1.88 33.81
N LYS A 142 10.83 2.05 33.05
CA LYS A 142 9.73 3.00 33.31
C LYS A 142 10.18 4.43 33.65
N ILE A 143 11.35 4.86 33.16
CA ILE A 143 11.86 6.21 33.40
C ILE A 143 11.10 7.16 32.47
N MET A 144 10.55 8.25 33.03
CA MET A 144 9.84 9.31 32.29
C MET A 144 10.83 10.17 31.49
N ILE A 145 11.43 9.58 30.45
CA ILE A 145 12.31 10.26 29.49
C ILE A 145 11.50 10.46 28.20
N GLU A 146 11.67 11.62 27.55
CA GLU A 146 11.09 11.89 26.25
C GLU A 146 11.58 10.88 25.19
N ALA A 147 10.75 10.65 24.17
CA ALA A 147 11.09 9.75 23.08
C ALA A 147 12.28 10.32 22.30
N TYR A 148 13.40 9.59 22.26
CA TYR A 148 14.53 10.01 21.45
C TYR A 148 14.17 9.92 19.96
N VAL A 149 14.25 11.04 19.25
CA VAL A 149 14.18 11.10 17.79
C VAL A 149 15.61 10.95 17.27
N PRO A 150 15.91 9.90 16.49
CA PRO A 150 17.25 9.74 15.93
C PRO A 150 17.61 10.89 14.99
N ASN A 151 18.88 11.29 14.99
CA ASN A 151 19.32 12.35 14.11
C ASN A 151 19.53 11.83 12.67
N PHE A 152 18.55 12.10 11.80
CA PHE A 152 18.59 11.69 10.39
C PHE A 152 19.53 12.54 9.53
N THR A 153 20.00 13.71 9.98
CA THR A 153 20.99 14.50 9.22
C THR A 153 22.36 13.81 9.18
N LEU A 154 22.60 12.84 10.07
CA LEU A 154 23.78 11.96 10.00
C LEU A 154 23.67 10.90 8.89
N ALA A 155 22.44 10.60 8.43
CA ALA A 155 22.16 9.63 7.39
C ALA A 155 21.87 10.27 6.02
N PHE A 156 21.43 11.52 5.99
CA PHE A 156 21.03 12.20 4.77
C PHE A 156 21.50 13.64 4.76
N ASP A 157 22.02 14.07 3.61
CA ASP A 157 22.51 15.43 3.38
C ASP A 157 21.39 16.34 2.85
N HIS A 158 20.42 15.76 2.13
CA HIS A 158 19.30 16.51 1.55
C HIS A 158 17.97 15.80 1.82
N PHE A 159 16.93 16.59 2.06
CA PHE A 159 15.58 16.12 2.35
C PHE A 159 14.63 16.70 1.30
N CYS A 160 13.87 15.85 0.64
CA CYS A 160 12.79 16.23 -0.26
C CYS A 160 11.49 15.69 0.32
N ILE A 161 10.80 16.54 1.06
CA ILE A 161 9.61 16.23 1.83
C ILE A 161 8.38 16.80 1.12
N HIS A 162 7.73 15.97 0.31
CA HIS A 162 6.43 16.32 -0.22
C HIS A 162 5.35 16.22 0.85
N THR A 163 4.65 17.32 1.07
CA THR A 163 3.45 17.32 1.90
C THR A 163 2.37 18.18 1.29
N GLY A 164 1.12 17.80 1.50
CA GLY A 164 -0.01 18.46 0.85
C GLY A 164 -0.28 19.91 1.30
N GLY A 165 0.49 20.47 2.24
CA GLY A 165 0.33 21.87 2.67
C GLY A 165 1.37 22.34 3.70
N ARG A 166 1.47 23.66 3.87
CA ARG A 166 2.48 24.34 4.70
C ARG A 166 2.52 23.82 6.15
N ALA A 167 1.37 23.61 6.77
CA ALA A 167 1.28 23.13 8.15
C ALA A 167 1.92 21.74 8.34
N VAL A 168 1.88 20.91 7.31
CA VAL A 168 2.48 19.58 7.33
C VAL A 168 4.01 19.69 7.26
N LEU A 169 4.55 20.55 6.39
CA LEU A 169 5.99 20.87 6.36
C LEU A 169 6.48 21.38 7.73
N ASP A 170 5.76 22.32 8.34
CA ASP A 170 6.11 22.89 9.65
C ASP A 170 6.16 21.82 10.75
N ARG A 171 5.23 20.85 10.69
CA ARG A 171 5.20 19.73 11.63
C ARG A 171 6.33 18.74 11.39
N MET A 172 6.69 18.47 10.13
CA MET A 172 7.79 17.58 9.80
C MET A 172 9.14 18.16 10.18
N GLN A 173 9.34 19.45 9.93
CA GLN A 173 10.51 20.18 10.37
C GLN A 173 10.73 20.01 11.87
N LYS A 174 9.67 20.23 12.68
CA LYS A 174 9.72 20.03 14.13
C LYS A 174 9.94 18.57 14.53
N SER A 175 9.28 17.63 13.86
CA SER A 175 9.34 16.22 14.23
C SER A 175 10.67 15.54 13.89
N LEU A 176 11.39 16.05 12.89
CA LEU A 176 12.69 15.55 12.46
C LEU A 176 13.85 16.46 12.90
N GLU A 177 13.55 17.53 13.63
CA GLU A 177 14.52 18.55 14.08
C GLU A 177 15.37 19.09 12.92
N LEU A 178 14.73 19.40 11.79
CA LEU A 178 15.41 19.89 10.59
C LEU A 178 15.55 21.42 10.60
N ASP A 179 16.70 21.91 10.14
CA ASP A 179 16.92 23.33 9.91
C ASP A 179 16.14 23.88 8.70
N ASP A 180 15.92 25.20 8.68
CA ASP A 180 15.27 25.89 7.56
C ASP A 180 16.00 25.66 6.22
N TRP A 181 17.31 25.46 6.25
CA TRP A 181 18.10 25.15 5.06
C TRP A 181 17.65 23.84 4.39
N HIS A 182 17.36 22.80 5.19
CA HIS A 182 16.87 21.50 4.70
C HIS A 182 15.44 21.60 4.20
N MET A 183 14.61 22.46 4.80
CA MET A 183 13.20 22.63 4.44
C MET A 183 12.97 23.57 3.26
N GLU A 184 13.95 24.40 2.92
CA GLU A 184 13.84 25.37 1.83
C GLU A 184 13.38 24.76 0.50
N PRO A 185 13.92 23.62 0.01
CA PRO A 185 13.48 23.00 -1.25
C PRO A 185 11.98 22.66 -1.24
N SER A 186 11.49 22.03 -0.16
CA SER A 186 10.08 21.66 0.00
C SER A 186 9.18 22.89 0.11
N ARG A 187 9.62 23.92 0.86
CA ARG A 187 8.88 25.17 1.01
C ARG A 187 8.80 25.97 -0.29
N MET A 188 9.91 26.06 -1.02
CA MET A 188 9.98 26.79 -2.28
C MET A 188 9.18 26.09 -3.39
N THR A 189 9.22 24.76 -3.41
CA THR A 189 8.41 23.96 -4.35
C THR A 189 6.93 24.18 -4.08
N LEU A 190 6.49 24.04 -2.83
CA LEU A 190 5.10 24.28 -2.43
C LEU A 190 4.67 25.73 -2.71
N TYR A 191 5.52 26.71 -2.44
CA TYR A 191 5.23 28.13 -2.69
C TYR A 191 5.08 28.44 -4.18
N ARG A 192 5.96 27.90 -5.03
CA ARG A 192 6.01 28.24 -6.45
C ARG A 192 5.02 27.44 -7.30
N PHE A 193 4.88 26.15 -7.02
CA PHE A 193 4.11 25.21 -7.86
C PHE A 193 2.84 24.70 -7.18
N GLY A 194 2.68 24.96 -5.88
CA GLY A 194 1.60 24.36 -5.10
C GLY A 194 1.87 22.88 -4.82
N ASN A 195 0.81 22.16 -4.43
CA ASN A 195 0.89 20.71 -4.26
C ASN A 195 0.65 20.06 -5.63
N THR A 196 1.71 19.61 -6.30
CA THR A 196 1.63 18.84 -7.56
C THR A 196 1.63 17.34 -7.28
N SER A 197 1.01 16.92 -6.18
CA SER A 197 0.88 15.54 -5.74
C SER A 197 2.25 14.82 -5.75
N SER A 198 2.30 13.60 -6.29
CA SER A 198 3.47 12.74 -6.24
C SER A 198 4.69 13.31 -6.97
N SER A 199 4.48 14.20 -7.94
CA SER A 199 5.58 14.85 -8.68
C SER A 199 6.38 15.84 -7.82
N SER A 200 5.83 16.34 -6.70
CA SER A 200 6.46 17.40 -5.91
C SER A 200 7.87 17.04 -5.41
N VAL A 201 8.11 15.79 -5.00
CA VAL A 201 9.44 15.35 -4.53
C VAL A 201 10.52 15.48 -5.60
N TRP A 202 10.14 15.38 -6.87
CA TRP A 202 11.05 15.55 -8.00
C TRP A 202 11.36 17.02 -8.28
N TYR A 203 10.40 17.90 -8.05
CA TYR A 203 10.59 19.35 -8.16
C TYR A 203 11.53 19.85 -7.06
N GLU A 204 11.40 19.27 -5.86
CA GLU A 204 12.30 19.54 -4.73
C GLU A 204 13.73 19.06 -5.02
N LEU A 205 13.88 17.87 -5.59
CA LEU A 205 15.19 17.36 -6.01
C LEU A 205 15.79 18.25 -7.11
N ALA A 206 15.00 18.62 -8.11
CA ALA A 206 15.43 19.52 -9.18
C ALA A 206 15.81 20.91 -8.65
N TYR A 207 15.13 21.41 -7.62
CA TYR A 207 15.51 22.65 -6.93
C TYR A 207 16.90 22.51 -6.29
N CYS A 208 17.14 21.41 -5.58
CA CYS A 208 18.45 21.12 -4.97
C CYS A 208 19.56 21.01 -6.03
N GLU A 209 19.29 20.35 -7.17
CA GLU A 209 20.20 20.28 -8.32
C GLU A 209 20.49 21.67 -8.91
N ALA A 210 19.43 22.45 -9.22
CA ALA A 210 19.54 23.76 -9.85
C ALA A 210 20.28 24.78 -8.98
N LYS A 211 20.16 24.67 -7.65
CA LYS A 211 20.91 25.49 -6.70
C LYS A 211 22.34 24.99 -6.45
N GLY A 212 22.77 23.90 -7.10
CA GLY A 212 24.09 23.32 -6.91
C GLY A 212 24.33 22.78 -5.50
N ARG A 213 23.26 22.44 -4.76
CA ARG A 213 23.37 21.94 -3.38
C ARG A 213 23.88 20.51 -3.33
N VAL A 214 23.47 19.70 -4.30
CA VAL A 214 23.74 18.27 -4.33
C VAL A 214 25.14 18.00 -4.90
N LYS A 215 25.99 17.34 -4.13
CA LYS A 215 27.37 16.97 -4.49
C LYS A 215 27.56 15.46 -4.60
N LYS A 216 28.60 15.06 -5.34
CA LYS A 216 28.91 13.65 -5.60
C LYS A 216 29.21 12.93 -4.28
N GLY A 217 28.35 11.99 -3.91
CA GLY A 217 28.48 11.20 -2.67
C GLY A 217 27.37 11.48 -1.66
N ASP A 218 26.68 12.62 -1.82
CA ASP A 218 25.57 13.02 -0.97
C ASP A 218 24.43 12.00 -1.03
N ARG A 219 23.73 11.90 0.10
CA ARG A 219 22.54 11.08 0.30
C ARG A 219 21.29 11.95 0.35
N VAL A 220 20.35 11.68 -0.55
CA VAL A 220 19.05 12.37 -0.58
C VAL A 220 17.97 11.45 -0.04
N TRP A 221 17.13 11.95 0.86
CA TRP A 221 15.91 11.28 1.31
C TRP A 221 14.68 11.93 0.68
N GLN A 222 13.95 11.18 -0.14
CA GLN A 222 12.65 11.61 -0.64
C GLN A 222 11.52 10.97 0.18
N MET A 223 10.54 11.78 0.58
CA MET A 223 9.40 11.36 1.38
C MET A 223 8.11 11.99 0.85
N ALA A 224 7.05 11.20 0.73
CA ALA A 224 5.74 11.64 0.24
C ALA A 224 4.59 10.98 1.03
N PHE A 225 3.50 11.72 1.22
CA PHE A 225 2.30 11.29 1.96
C PHE A 225 1.10 11.19 1.01
N GLY A 226 0.57 9.99 0.76
CA GLY A 226 -0.61 9.76 -0.09
C GLY A 226 -1.95 9.70 0.67
N SER A 227 -3.07 9.82 -0.06
CA SER A 227 -4.43 9.70 0.49
C SER A 227 -4.72 8.27 0.99
N GLY A 228 -5.06 8.12 2.28
CA GLY A 228 -5.15 6.82 2.96
C GLY A 228 -3.81 6.05 3.07
N PHE A 229 -2.71 6.73 2.73
CA PHE A 229 -1.36 6.21 2.44
C PHE A 229 -1.31 5.01 1.48
N LYS A 230 -2.15 5.04 0.44
CA LYS A 230 -2.03 4.25 -0.80
C LYS A 230 -0.92 4.86 -1.70
N ARG A 231 0.09 4.08 -2.11
CA ARG A 231 0.24 3.32 -3.37
C ARG A 231 0.27 4.18 -4.65
N CYS A 232 1.43 4.72 -5.02
CA CYS A 232 1.79 4.86 -6.44
C CYS A 232 2.40 3.52 -6.85
N VAL A 233 1.68 2.69 -7.60
CA VAL A 233 2.38 1.64 -8.36
C VAL A 233 2.74 2.28 -9.69
N ALA A 234 4.02 2.27 -10.05
CA ALA A 234 4.40 2.47 -11.43
C ALA A 234 3.65 1.41 -12.25
N MET A 235 2.68 1.86 -13.06
CA MET A 235 1.85 0.99 -13.91
C MET A 235 2.70 0.11 -14.81
N ASP A 236 3.91 0.57 -15.15
CA ASP A 236 4.94 -0.12 -15.93
C ASP A 236 5.54 -1.39 -15.26
N SER A 237 5.26 -1.65 -13.98
CA SER A 237 5.72 -2.85 -13.25
C SER A 237 4.59 -3.83 -12.89
N ILE A 238 3.35 -3.52 -13.26
CA ILE A 238 2.19 -4.38 -13.03
C ILE A 238 1.84 -5.10 -14.34
N LEU A 239 1.55 -6.38 -14.25
CA LEU A 239 1.03 -7.20 -15.34
C LEU A 239 -0.48 -6.98 -15.51
N GLY A 240 -1.20 -6.89 -14.40
CA GLY A 240 -2.60 -6.45 -14.33
C GLY A 240 -3.15 -6.49 -12.90
N LEU A 241 -4.45 -6.25 -12.76
CA LEU A 241 -5.14 -6.28 -11.48
C LEU A 241 -5.96 -7.56 -11.36
N LEU A 242 -5.83 -8.23 -10.21
CA LEU A 242 -6.65 -9.35 -9.82
C LEU A 242 -7.72 -8.85 -8.86
N LYS A 243 -8.97 -8.90 -9.30
CA LYS A 243 -10.13 -8.58 -8.48
C LYS A 243 -10.62 -9.88 -7.83
N LEU A 244 -10.53 -9.93 -6.51
CA LEU A 244 -10.96 -11.06 -5.69
C LEU A 244 -12.17 -10.64 -4.87
N ARG A 245 -13.33 -11.20 -5.19
CA ARG A 245 -14.57 -10.99 -4.43
C ARG A 245 -14.71 -12.08 -3.38
N ILE A 246 -14.63 -11.69 -2.11
CA ILE A 246 -14.90 -12.57 -0.97
C ILE A 246 -16.41 -12.54 -0.72
N LYS A 247 -17.12 -13.60 -1.12
CA LYS A 247 -18.59 -13.67 -1.04
C LYS A 247 -19.02 -13.99 0.39
N LYS A 248 -18.72 -15.21 0.86
CA LYS A 248 -19.18 -15.70 2.16
C LYS A 248 -18.31 -16.80 2.76
N GLY A 249 -18.40 -16.96 4.07
CA GLY A 249 -17.90 -18.12 4.80
C GLY A 249 -19.02 -19.10 5.09
N ILE A 250 -18.72 -20.40 5.09
CA ILE A 250 -19.67 -21.48 5.37
C ILE A 250 -19.12 -22.30 6.53
N ASN A 251 -19.92 -22.44 7.59
CA ASN A 251 -19.62 -23.25 8.77
C ASN A 251 -18.22 -23.03 9.34
N LEU A 252 -17.84 -21.76 9.53
CA LEU A 252 -16.54 -21.41 10.09
C LEU A 252 -16.43 -21.86 11.55
N ALA A 253 -15.21 -22.18 11.96
CA ALA A 253 -14.91 -22.58 13.33
C ALA A 253 -15.42 -21.58 14.38
N VAL A 254 -16.00 -22.11 15.44
CA VAL A 254 -16.37 -21.34 16.63
C VAL A 254 -15.12 -21.12 17.46
N ARG A 255 -14.83 -19.87 17.80
CA ARG A 255 -13.71 -19.52 18.68
C ARG A 255 -14.18 -18.75 19.91
N ASP A 256 -15.36 -18.12 19.89
CA ASP A 256 -15.99 -17.52 21.09
C ASP A 256 -16.86 -18.54 21.82
N THR A 257 -17.55 -18.09 22.87
CA THR A 257 -18.49 -18.85 23.67
C THR A 257 -19.53 -19.61 22.84
N SER A 258 -20.04 -18.99 21.77
CA SER A 258 -21.11 -19.56 20.94
C SER A 258 -20.98 -19.28 19.43
N SER A 259 -20.05 -18.42 19.02
CA SER A 259 -19.92 -17.97 17.63
C SER A 259 -18.50 -17.45 17.36
N SER A 260 -18.31 -16.66 16.30
CA SER A 260 -17.07 -15.97 15.98
C SER A 260 -17.37 -14.63 15.31
N ASP A 261 -16.42 -13.69 15.35
CA ASP A 261 -16.48 -12.46 14.54
C ASP A 261 -15.46 -12.51 13.39
N PRO A 262 -15.74 -13.25 12.29
CA PRO A 262 -14.75 -13.52 11.27
C PRO A 262 -14.49 -12.32 10.34
N TYR A 263 -13.24 -12.17 9.94
CA TYR A 263 -12.79 -11.39 8.78
C TYR A 263 -11.70 -12.11 8.03
N VAL A 264 -11.56 -11.83 6.74
CA VAL A 264 -10.60 -12.50 5.86
C VAL A 264 -9.42 -11.58 5.57
N VAL A 265 -8.20 -12.07 5.81
CA VAL A 265 -6.96 -11.40 5.40
C VAL A 265 -6.40 -12.09 4.17
N VAL A 266 -6.15 -11.32 3.11
CA VAL A 266 -5.59 -11.77 1.85
C VAL A 266 -4.14 -11.32 1.74
N ASN A 267 -3.22 -12.25 1.52
CA ASN A 267 -1.80 -11.93 1.31
C ASN A 267 -1.35 -12.37 -0.09
N ILE A 268 -0.71 -11.46 -0.84
CA ILE A 268 -0.04 -11.73 -2.12
C ILE A 268 1.30 -10.99 -2.14
N GLY A 269 2.41 -11.73 -2.08
CA GLY A 269 3.74 -11.14 -1.96
C GLY A 269 3.82 -10.22 -0.73
N GLU A 270 4.13 -8.94 -0.95
CA GLU A 270 4.15 -7.90 0.09
C GLU A 270 2.79 -7.26 0.37
N GLN A 271 1.76 -7.60 -0.41
CA GLN A 271 0.42 -7.01 -0.26
C GLN A 271 -0.39 -7.77 0.78
N LYS A 272 -0.99 -7.03 1.70
CA LYS A 272 -1.92 -7.54 2.71
C LYS A 272 -3.20 -6.71 2.70
N LEU A 273 -4.32 -7.33 2.35
CA LEU A 273 -5.66 -6.75 2.39
C LEU A 273 -6.52 -7.48 3.41
N LYS A 274 -7.56 -6.82 3.94
CA LYS A 274 -8.49 -7.42 4.90
C LYS A 274 -9.92 -7.03 4.56
N THR A 275 -10.88 -7.91 4.81
CA THR A 275 -12.32 -7.60 4.76
C THR A 275 -12.78 -6.93 6.04
N LYS A 276 -14.02 -6.42 6.03
CA LYS A 276 -14.75 -6.05 7.24
C LYS A 276 -14.94 -7.25 8.17
N VAL A 277 -15.06 -6.95 9.46
CA VAL A 277 -15.42 -7.92 10.50
C VAL A 277 -16.93 -8.06 10.56
N ILE A 278 -17.45 -9.28 10.45
CA ILE A 278 -18.87 -9.59 10.68
C ILE A 278 -18.98 -10.20 12.07
N LYS A 279 -19.86 -9.66 12.92
CA LYS A 279 -19.97 -10.09 14.31
C LYS A 279 -20.93 -11.27 14.48
N ASP A 280 -20.59 -12.15 15.41
CA ASP A 280 -21.42 -13.22 15.96
C ASP A 280 -22.03 -14.11 14.87
N ASN A 281 -21.26 -14.42 13.83
CA ASN A 281 -21.74 -15.20 12.69
C ASN A 281 -20.66 -16.09 12.07
N CYS A 282 -20.79 -17.41 12.23
CA CYS A 282 -19.94 -18.41 11.57
C CYS A 282 -20.30 -18.69 10.10
N ASN A 283 -21.33 -18.04 9.56
CA ASN A 283 -21.70 -18.03 8.14
C ASN A 283 -21.75 -16.58 7.61
N PRO A 284 -20.63 -15.84 7.68
CA PRO A 284 -20.59 -14.43 7.34
C PRO A 284 -20.76 -14.21 5.82
N GLU A 285 -21.56 -13.23 5.42
CA GLU A 285 -21.65 -12.76 4.02
C GLU A 285 -20.93 -11.41 3.90
N TRP A 286 -19.68 -11.43 3.44
CA TRP A 286 -18.89 -10.22 3.29
C TRP A 286 -19.29 -9.45 2.03
N ASN A 287 -19.41 -10.15 0.90
CA ASN A 287 -19.61 -9.59 -0.44
C ASN A 287 -18.69 -8.40 -0.69
N GLU A 288 -17.40 -8.58 -0.39
CA GLU A 288 -16.39 -7.52 -0.43
C GLU A 288 -15.36 -7.80 -1.52
N GLU A 289 -15.05 -6.76 -2.30
CA GLU A 289 -14.11 -6.85 -3.41
C GLU A 289 -12.73 -6.33 -3.00
N LEU A 290 -11.72 -7.18 -3.16
CA LEU A 290 -10.33 -6.88 -2.86
C LEU A 290 -9.53 -6.88 -4.16
N ILE A 291 -8.93 -5.74 -4.50
CA ILE A 291 -8.16 -5.56 -5.74
C ILE A 291 -6.67 -5.68 -5.44
N LEU A 292 -6.02 -6.67 -6.06
CA LEU A 292 -4.62 -7.03 -5.85
C LEU A 292 -3.81 -6.73 -7.12
N SER A 293 -2.64 -6.13 -7.00
CA SER A 293 -1.78 -5.83 -8.16
C SER A 293 -0.77 -6.95 -8.43
N ILE A 294 -0.78 -7.57 -9.61
CA ILE A 294 0.16 -8.67 -9.92
C ILE A 294 1.37 -8.10 -10.65
N LYS A 295 2.57 -8.26 -10.08
CA LYS A 295 3.83 -7.68 -10.60
C LYS A 295 4.72 -8.67 -11.38
N ASP A 296 4.73 -9.94 -10.99
CA ASP A 296 5.51 -11.01 -11.61
C ASP A 296 4.78 -12.36 -11.45
N PHE A 297 5.02 -13.31 -12.34
CA PHE A 297 4.49 -14.68 -12.31
C PHE A 297 5.48 -15.70 -11.71
N ASN A 298 6.75 -15.31 -11.51
CA ASN A 298 7.85 -16.18 -11.06
C ASN A 298 8.22 -16.05 -9.57
N THR A 299 7.86 -14.95 -8.91
CA THR A 299 7.80 -14.92 -7.45
C THR A 299 6.88 -16.08 -7.01
N PRO A 300 7.14 -16.78 -5.88
CA PRO A 300 6.32 -17.92 -5.45
C PRO A 300 4.92 -17.44 -4.98
N ILE A 301 4.14 -16.93 -5.93
CA ILE A 301 2.79 -16.42 -5.82
C ILE A 301 1.88 -17.57 -6.20
N ASN A 302 1.88 -18.60 -5.37
CA ASN A 302 0.90 -19.68 -5.48
C ASN A 302 0.03 -19.75 -4.22
N LEU A 303 0.17 -18.82 -3.28
CA LEU A 303 -0.44 -18.94 -1.96
C LEU A 303 -1.19 -17.67 -1.58
N LEU A 304 -2.43 -17.54 -2.03
CA LEU A 304 -3.39 -16.63 -1.41
C LEU A 304 -3.72 -17.12 0.00
N LYS A 305 -2.94 -16.74 1.02
CA LYS A 305 -3.22 -17.13 2.41
C LYS A 305 -4.37 -16.30 2.95
N LEU A 306 -5.53 -16.95 3.05
CA LEU A 306 -6.76 -16.41 3.63
C LEU A 306 -6.77 -16.71 5.13
N PHE A 307 -6.53 -15.71 5.98
CA PHE A 307 -6.68 -15.90 7.43
C PHE A 307 -8.06 -15.43 7.87
N ALA A 308 -8.83 -16.32 8.52
CA ALA A 308 -10.00 -15.93 9.28
C ALA A 308 -9.56 -15.60 10.73
N LEU A 309 -9.84 -14.39 11.20
CA LEU A 309 -9.45 -13.86 12.52
C LEU A 309 -10.68 -13.33 13.28
N LYS A 310 -10.60 -13.23 14.63
CA LYS A 310 -11.76 -13.28 15.54
C LYS A 310 -11.87 -12.13 16.58
N SER A 311 -13.14 -11.80 16.91
CA SER A 311 -13.80 -11.24 18.12
C SER A 311 -13.55 -9.82 18.64
N VAL A 312 -14.60 -9.00 18.60
CA VAL A 312 -14.80 -7.73 19.30
C VAL A 312 -16.12 -7.79 20.11
N ILE A 313 -15.94 -8.23 21.36
CA ILE A 313 -16.51 -7.70 22.63
C ILE A 313 -17.93 -8.13 23.05
N LYS A 314 -18.09 -8.55 24.33
CA LYS A 314 -19.22 -8.31 25.28
C LYS A 314 -18.92 -8.98 26.64
N ASN A 315 -19.14 -8.46 27.86
CA ASN A 315 -19.37 -7.13 28.47
C ASN A 315 -19.43 -7.36 30.02
N LYS A 316 -18.86 -6.46 30.84
CA LYS A 316 -18.83 -6.41 32.35
C LYS A 316 -17.89 -7.42 33.05
N THR A 317 -16.92 -7.06 33.91
CA THR A 317 -16.65 -5.80 34.63
C THR A 317 -15.20 -5.76 35.13
N ILE A 318 -14.58 -4.57 35.02
CA ILE A 318 -13.44 -4.02 35.80
C ILE A 318 -12.01 -4.46 35.38
N TYR A 319 -11.14 -3.45 35.30
CA TYR A 319 -9.80 -3.35 34.67
C TYR A 319 -8.76 -4.42 35.01
N ASP A 320 -7.92 -4.81 34.04
CA ASP A 320 -6.48 -4.49 34.02
C ASP A 320 -6.00 -4.43 32.55
N LYS A 321 -5.09 -3.50 32.28
CA LYS A 321 -4.53 -3.20 30.98
C LYS A 321 -3.30 -4.06 30.75
N ASP A 322 -3.49 -5.18 30.08
CA ASP A 322 -2.46 -5.89 29.31
C ASP A 322 -3.12 -6.39 28.03
N THR A 323 -2.81 -5.87 26.84
CA THR A 323 -1.57 -6.07 26.06
C THR A 323 -1.17 -7.55 26.13
N LEU A 324 -1.23 -8.30 25.02
CA LEU A 324 -0.65 -9.65 24.81
C LEU A 324 -1.65 -10.82 24.72
N SER A 325 -2.36 -10.93 23.59
CA SER A 325 -2.40 -12.21 22.89
C SER A 325 -2.47 -12.00 21.38
N SER A 326 -1.82 -12.90 20.63
CA SER A 326 -1.95 -12.97 19.18
C SER A 326 -3.26 -13.65 18.83
N ASP A 327 -4.01 -13.06 17.91
CA ASP A 327 -5.31 -13.55 17.48
C ASP A 327 -5.30 -15.04 17.05
N ASP A 328 -6.39 -15.75 17.35
CA ASP A 328 -6.56 -17.17 17.00
C ASP A 328 -6.86 -17.35 15.51
N LYS A 329 -6.10 -18.23 14.85
CA LYS A 329 -6.32 -18.57 13.43
C LYS A 329 -7.55 -19.45 13.27
N MET A 330 -8.46 -19.06 12.38
CA MET A 330 -9.65 -19.83 11.99
C MET A 330 -9.47 -20.53 10.62
N GLY A 331 -8.25 -21.01 10.37
CA GLY A 331 -7.89 -21.74 9.16
C GLY A 331 -7.22 -20.90 8.08
N GLU A 332 -6.63 -21.60 7.12
CA GLU A 332 -5.98 -21.01 5.95
C GLU A 332 -6.29 -21.77 4.66
N ALA A 333 -6.53 -21.04 3.58
CA ALA A 333 -6.61 -21.61 2.23
C ALA A 333 -5.52 -21.00 1.34
N ILE A 334 -5.29 -21.63 0.20
CA ILE A 334 -4.25 -21.33 -0.78
C ILE A 334 -4.87 -21.44 -2.17
N ILE A 335 -4.69 -20.40 -3.00
CA ILE A 335 -5.14 -20.37 -4.40
C ILE A 335 -3.93 -20.26 -5.32
N GLU A 336 -3.82 -21.21 -6.26
CA GLU A 336 -2.83 -21.18 -7.33
C GLU A 336 -3.36 -20.36 -8.52
N LEU A 337 -2.64 -19.30 -8.92
CA LEU A 337 -3.08 -18.42 -10.00
C LEU A 337 -2.70 -18.94 -11.39
N ARG A 338 -1.69 -19.82 -11.49
CA ARG A 338 -1.16 -20.32 -12.77
C ARG A 338 -2.23 -20.93 -13.69
N PRO A 339 -3.16 -21.79 -13.21
CA PRO A 339 -4.19 -22.37 -14.07
C PRO A 339 -5.12 -21.32 -14.68
N TYR A 340 -5.44 -20.26 -13.94
CA TYR A 340 -6.29 -19.15 -14.36
C TYR A 340 -5.58 -18.23 -15.36
N LEU A 341 -4.33 -17.86 -15.07
CA LEU A 341 -3.51 -17.03 -15.96
C LEU A 341 -3.29 -17.68 -17.33
N GLN A 342 -3.13 -19.00 -17.38
CA GLN A 342 -3.05 -19.73 -18.65
C GLN A 342 -4.30 -19.52 -19.52
N CYS A 343 -5.49 -19.42 -18.92
CA CYS A 343 -6.72 -19.18 -19.65
C CYS A 343 -6.74 -17.76 -20.25
N LEU A 344 -6.24 -16.75 -19.55
CA LEU A 344 -6.23 -15.35 -20.04
C LEU A 344 -5.36 -15.17 -21.29
N VAL A 345 -4.36 -16.02 -21.47
CA VAL A 345 -3.38 -15.92 -22.57
C VAL A 345 -3.87 -16.63 -23.84
N MET A 346 -4.95 -17.44 -23.74
CA MET A 346 -5.45 -18.27 -24.85
C MET A 346 -6.18 -17.49 -25.97
N GLY A 347 -6.29 -16.16 -25.90
CA GLY A 347 -6.87 -15.34 -26.97
C GLY A 347 -8.37 -15.64 -27.19
N LEU A 348 -9.16 -15.50 -26.13
CA LEU A 348 -10.54 -15.99 -26.04
C LEU A 348 -11.62 -15.03 -26.59
N GLU A 349 -11.22 -13.93 -27.24
CA GLU A 349 -12.11 -12.86 -27.72
C GLU A 349 -13.21 -13.33 -28.71
N ARG A 350 -13.08 -14.54 -29.25
CA ARG A 350 -14.05 -15.15 -30.19
C ARG A 350 -15.01 -16.15 -29.55
N LEU A 351 -14.89 -16.42 -28.25
CA LEU A 351 -15.76 -17.36 -27.57
C LEU A 351 -17.11 -16.73 -27.18
N PRO A 352 -18.21 -17.50 -27.23
CA PRO A 352 -19.49 -17.04 -26.71
C PRO A 352 -19.45 -16.91 -25.18
N ASP A 353 -20.26 -16.01 -24.64
CA ASP A 353 -20.43 -15.85 -23.20
C ASP A 353 -20.97 -17.14 -22.56
N GLY A 354 -20.46 -17.44 -21.35
CA GLY A 354 -20.78 -18.66 -20.61
C GLY A 354 -19.94 -19.87 -21.01
N CYS A 355 -18.98 -19.72 -21.93
CA CYS A 355 -18.10 -20.81 -22.33
C CYS A 355 -17.14 -21.20 -21.18
N VAL A 356 -17.14 -22.48 -20.80
CA VAL A 356 -16.19 -23.02 -19.83
C VAL A 356 -14.83 -23.21 -20.51
N VAL A 357 -13.84 -22.42 -20.11
CA VAL A 357 -12.48 -22.43 -20.68
C VAL A 357 -11.64 -23.54 -20.05
N LYS A 358 -11.78 -23.73 -18.74
CA LYS A 358 -10.99 -24.70 -17.98
C LYS A 358 -11.72 -25.15 -16.73
N ARG A 359 -11.54 -26.42 -16.36
CA ARG A 359 -12.07 -27.03 -15.13
C ARG A 359 -10.90 -27.46 -14.26
N ILE A 360 -10.93 -27.09 -12.98
CA ILE A 360 -9.90 -27.41 -11.99
C ILE A 360 -10.53 -28.30 -10.92
N GLN A 361 -10.05 -29.54 -10.84
CA GLN A 361 -10.55 -30.53 -9.88
C GLN A 361 -9.89 -30.38 -8.51
N PRO A 362 -10.62 -30.66 -7.41
CA PRO A 362 -10.03 -30.84 -6.08
C PRO A 362 -8.93 -31.88 -6.09
N ASN A 363 -7.82 -31.60 -5.42
CA ASN A 363 -6.73 -32.56 -5.25
C ASN A 363 -6.08 -32.40 -3.86
N ARG A 364 -5.12 -33.27 -3.54
CA ARG A 364 -4.46 -33.27 -2.21
C ARG A 364 -3.60 -32.02 -1.95
N VAL A 365 -3.23 -31.29 -2.99
CA VAL A 365 -2.31 -30.14 -2.93
C VAL A 365 -3.10 -28.83 -2.80
N ASN A 366 -4.15 -28.65 -3.61
CA ASN A 366 -4.98 -27.45 -3.61
C ASN A 366 -5.95 -27.41 -2.40
N CYS A 367 -6.73 -26.33 -2.31
CA CYS A 367 -7.72 -26.10 -1.26
C CYS A 367 -9.16 -26.13 -1.79
N LEU A 368 -9.40 -26.60 -3.01
CA LEU A 368 -10.74 -26.63 -3.59
C LEU A 368 -11.59 -27.69 -2.88
N ALA A 369 -12.79 -27.31 -2.42
CA ALA A 369 -13.78 -28.23 -1.89
C ALA A 369 -14.54 -28.95 -3.03
N GLU A 370 -14.78 -28.22 -4.12
CA GLU A 370 -15.53 -28.68 -5.30
C GLU A 370 -14.80 -28.25 -6.59
N GLU A 371 -15.26 -28.75 -7.74
CA GLU A 371 -14.74 -28.35 -9.05
C GLU A 371 -14.90 -26.84 -9.27
N SER A 372 -13.80 -26.17 -9.63
CA SER A 372 -13.81 -24.75 -10.00
C SER A 372 -13.65 -24.60 -11.51
N SER A 373 -14.57 -23.88 -12.14
CA SER A 373 -14.55 -23.60 -13.57
C SER A 373 -14.11 -22.16 -13.84
N CYS A 374 -13.22 -21.98 -14.81
CA CYS A 374 -12.92 -20.70 -15.43
C CYS A 374 -13.92 -20.50 -16.58
N ILE A 375 -14.78 -19.50 -16.48
CA ILE A 375 -15.85 -19.22 -17.43
C ILE A 375 -15.54 -17.90 -18.12
N TRP A 376 -15.61 -17.88 -19.45
CA TRP A 376 -15.55 -16.65 -20.24
C TRP A 376 -16.90 -15.96 -20.20
N GLN A 377 -16.95 -14.73 -19.71
CA GLN A 377 -18.17 -13.96 -19.58
C GLN A 377 -17.87 -12.46 -19.64
N ASP A 378 -18.64 -11.72 -20.46
CA ASP A 378 -18.57 -10.26 -20.55
C ASP A 378 -17.16 -9.73 -20.88
N GLY A 379 -16.42 -10.47 -21.72
CA GLY A 379 -15.07 -10.10 -22.14
C GLY A 379 -13.96 -10.36 -21.10
N THR A 380 -14.26 -11.02 -19.99
CA THR A 380 -13.27 -11.45 -18.98
C THR A 380 -13.46 -12.91 -18.58
N ILE A 381 -12.52 -13.44 -17.77
CA ILE A 381 -12.62 -14.78 -17.19
C ILE A 381 -13.04 -14.66 -15.75
N ILE A 382 -14.15 -15.28 -15.40
CA ILE A 382 -14.64 -15.40 -14.03
C ILE A 382 -14.31 -16.80 -13.53
N GLN A 383 -13.70 -16.90 -12.35
CA GLN A 383 -13.47 -18.16 -11.67
C GLN A 383 -14.05 -18.11 -10.27
N GLU A 384 -15.14 -18.86 -10.06
CA GLU A 384 -15.71 -19.08 -8.72
C GLU A 384 -15.06 -20.29 -8.06
N MET A 385 -14.77 -20.17 -6.77
CA MET A 385 -14.06 -21.16 -5.97
C MET A 385 -14.70 -21.33 -4.60
N ILE A 386 -14.93 -22.58 -4.20
CA ILE A 386 -15.22 -22.95 -2.82
C ILE A 386 -13.95 -23.54 -2.25
N LEU A 387 -13.39 -22.88 -1.23
CA LEU A 387 -12.11 -23.23 -0.64
C LEU A 387 -12.32 -23.85 0.74
N ARG A 388 -11.85 -25.08 0.92
CA ARG A 388 -11.80 -25.73 2.23
C ARG A 388 -10.61 -25.20 3.03
N LEU A 389 -10.90 -24.64 4.20
CA LEU A 389 -9.86 -24.12 5.09
C LEU A 389 -9.06 -25.27 5.71
N LYS A 390 -7.73 -25.18 5.65
CA LYS A 390 -6.78 -26.09 6.29
C LYS A 390 -6.43 -25.57 7.68
N ASN A 391 -5.87 -26.43 8.54
CA ASN A 391 -5.46 -26.10 9.91
C ASN A 391 -6.62 -25.59 10.80
N VAL A 392 -7.82 -26.09 10.53
CA VAL A 392 -9.05 -25.80 11.28
C VAL A 392 -10.00 -26.99 11.16
N GLU A 393 -10.85 -27.18 12.17
CA GLU A 393 -11.79 -28.30 12.25
C GLU A 393 -12.97 -28.20 11.26
N CYS A 394 -13.39 -26.99 10.91
CA CYS A 394 -14.42 -26.73 9.91
C CYS A 394 -14.29 -25.32 9.32
N GLY A 395 -14.85 -25.14 8.13
CA GLY A 395 -14.91 -23.85 7.46
C GLY A 395 -14.60 -23.95 5.97
N GLU A 396 -15.46 -23.35 5.17
CA GLU A 396 -15.25 -23.15 3.74
C GLU A 396 -15.41 -21.67 3.40
N LEU A 397 -14.70 -21.23 2.37
CA LEU A 397 -14.75 -19.85 1.88
C LEU A 397 -15.18 -19.84 0.42
N VAL A 398 -16.24 -19.10 0.12
CA VAL A 398 -16.69 -18.86 -1.25
C VAL A 398 -16.09 -17.55 -1.74
N CYS A 399 -15.34 -17.63 -2.83
CA CYS A 399 -14.73 -16.47 -3.46
C CYS A 399 -14.79 -16.56 -4.98
N GLU A 400 -14.69 -15.40 -5.62
CA GLU A 400 -14.72 -15.26 -7.07
C GLU A 400 -13.55 -14.38 -7.51
N MET A 401 -12.95 -14.76 -8.63
CA MET A 401 -11.75 -14.11 -9.14
C MET A 401 -11.98 -13.66 -10.58
N GLU A 402 -11.57 -12.43 -10.85
CA GLU A 402 -11.72 -11.73 -12.12
C GLU A 402 -10.43 -10.97 -12.43
N TRP A 403 -10.00 -10.97 -13.69
CA TRP A 403 -8.84 -10.22 -14.15
C TRP A 403 -9.30 -8.90 -14.76
N VAL A 404 -8.61 -7.83 -14.39
CA VAL A 404 -8.87 -6.50 -14.90
C VAL A 404 -7.60 -5.99 -15.57
N ASP A 405 -7.68 -5.84 -16.89
CA ASP A 405 -6.63 -5.21 -17.67
C ASP A 405 -6.64 -3.70 -17.44
N VAL A 406 -5.46 -3.14 -17.20
CA VAL A 406 -5.28 -1.70 -16.99
C VAL A 406 -4.49 -1.13 -18.16
N PRO A 407 -5.03 -0.14 -18.90
CA PRO A 407 -4.31 0.53 -19.97
C PRO A 407 -2.98 1.11 -19.48
N GLY A 408 -1.88 0.75 -20.13
CA GLY A 408 -0.52 1.21 -19.77
C GLY A 408 0.28 0.23 -18.90
N CYS A 409 -0.30 -0.88 -18.45
CA CYS A 409 0.46 -1.99 -17.83
C CYS A 409 1.23 -2.80 -18.88
N LYS A 410 2.25 -3.57 -18.45
CA LYS A 410 2.99 -4.51 -19.31
C LYS A 410 2.07 -5.50 -20.02
N GLY A 411 0.90 -5.77 -19.43
CA GLY A 411 -0.08 -6.72 -19.93
C GLY A 411 0.40 -8.16 -19.87
N LEU A 412 -0.42 -9.08 -20.38
CA LEU A 412 -0.13 -10.52 -20.41
C LEU A 412 0.75 -10.94 -21.60
N SER A 413 1.36 -10.00 -22.31
CA SER A 413 2.14 -10.28 -23.54
C SER A 413 3.39 -11.12 -23.31
N GLU A 414 3.99 -11.10 -22.11
CA GLU A 414 5.15 -11.93 -21.75
C GLU A 414 4.77 -13.41 -21.48
N LEU A 415 3.48 -13.76 -21.37
CA LEU A 415 3.02 -15.13 -21.20
C LEU A 415 2.59 -15.81 -22.51
N ARG A 416 2.44 -15.06 -23.61
CA ARG A 416 2.18 -15.64 -24.94
C ARG A 416 3.42 -16.42 -25.38
N PRO A 417 3.27 -17.67 -25.84
CA PRO A 417 4.40 -18.53 -26.22
C PRO A 417 5.23 -17.95 -27.36
#